data_AF-A0A8I0ZQP4-F1
#
_entry.id   AF-A0A8I0ZQP4-F1
#
_cell.length_a   1.000
_cell.length_b   1.000
_cell.length_c   1.000
_cell.angle_alpha   90.00
_cell.angle_beta   90.00
_cell.angle_gamma   90.00
#
_symmetry.space_group_name_H-M   'P 1'
#
loop_
_entity.id
_entity.type
_entity.pdbx_description
1 polymer ?
#
loop_
_entity_poly.entity_id
_entity_poly.type
_entity_poly.pdbx_seq_one_letter_code
_entity_poly.pdbx_strand_id
1 'polypeptide(L)'
;MTFVPGQNAPLQAPVVTFRAESQTPFDVSALVADANLRALTSADFVFYNQPSTAGVQLDQSGIRVELDRLHPDAAAVLCIVSVDPAATAAGAFRTAGLSATLSDQSGSVLAEFAIPTAGTETAVICWELYRKSGAWKIRAVGQGYAGGLAELISVHGVEVDDEPAQPAPTSAPAWDSAVEPLEVGRGLERAWMIFEDASRSAASFVSSSEYALARLDEDLTAAVADPSLRNSAAGVAARDAAQKRHDDLVSLARDNHARDSAQLAHELGVIDGVLPRSMASWKSVSWAGTTDPAQITAVSDGMRLGELLAPDRGTLTVPYCVPLPLRRPIWVDSTSSKAALGLISAVTVRVMAAGPMPLLDVVDLTGSLTPLTDRLAPMLAGPVITAHTEISARLRALAEAVDMGELARMSGVADGPSSLRLLILSDFPHGYSAEDAQTIMFLAERGPGIGLSILIVGEDESNFAEESVAALSEGCQHLSAAGQTEVHDPWTRTQWHFTPDVLDPISESRILAVFDRT
;
A
#
# COMPACT_ATOMS: atom_id res chain seq x y z
N MET A 1 23.94 -2.86 26.24
CA MET A 1 24.05 -2.25 27.60
C MET A 1 22.80 -1.42 27.83
N THR A 2 22.15 -1.53 29.00
CA THR A 2 20.92 -0.77 29.30
C THR A 2 21.25 0.62 29.83
N PHE A 3 20.60 1.65 29.28
CA PHE A 3 20.81 3.05 29.63
C PHE A 3 19.67 3.61 30.48
N VAL A 4 19.98 4.65 31.25
CA VAL A 4 19.01 5.51 31.94
C VAL A 4 19.01 6.92 31.33
N PRO A 5 17.94 7.73 31.51
CA PRO A 5 17.88 9.07 30.95
C PRO A 5 19.09 9.92 31.34
N GLY A 6 19.66 10.62 30.35
CA GLY A 6 20.86 11.45 30.49
C GLY A 6 22.20 10.69 30.47
N GLN A 7 22.20 9.35 30.47
CA GLN A 7 23.44 8.57 30.42
C GLN A 7 24.13 8.70 29.06
N ASN A 8 25.46 8.83 29.08
CA ASN A 8 26.29 8.99 27.88
C ASN A 8 27.30 7.86 27.75
N ALA A 9 27.62 7.44 26.53
CA ALA A 9 28.67 6.47 26.24
C ALA A 9 29.44 6.83 24.96
N PRO A 10 30.70 6.37 24.80
CA PRO A 10 31.41 6.51 23.54
C PRO A 10 30.74 5.69 22.43
N LEU A 11 30.72 6.24 21.21
CA LEU A 11 30.23 5.53 20.01
C LEU A 11 31.42 5.25 19.09
N GLN A 12 31.81 3.98 18.99
CA GLN A 12 32.96 3.55 18.17
C GLN A 12 32.54 2.95 16.83
N ALA A 13 31.28 2.56 16.68
CA ALA A 13 30.76 2.03 15.42
C ALA A 13 30.60 3.17 14.40
N PRO A 14 31.13 3.03 13.16
CA PRO A 14 31.00 4.05 12.13
C PRO A 14 29.58 4.11 11.53
N VAL A 15 28.84 3.02 11.67
CA VAL A 15 27.45 2.89 11.24
C VAL A 15 26.61 2.39 12.41
N VAL A 16 25.46 3.02 12.61
CA VAL A 16 24.51 2.66 13.66
C VAL A 16 23.12 2.50 13.07
N THR A 17 22.39 1.48 13.49
CA THR A 17 20.97 1.33 13.21
C THR A 17 20.16 1.59 14.47
N PHE A 18 19.22 2.52 14.38
CA PHE A 18 18.24 2.84 15.41
C PHE A 18 16.92 2.10 15.14
N ARG A 19 16.41 1.44 16.18
CA ARG A 19 15.10 0.78 16.22
C ARG A 19 14.36 1.15 17.49
N ALA A 20 13.04 1.05 17.45
CA ALA A 20 12.19 1.16 18.61
C ALA A 20 11.17 0.01 18.65
N GLU A 21 10.64 -0.26 19.83
CA GLU A 21 9.58 -1.24 20.05
C GLU A 21 8.52 -0.65 20.99
N SER A 22 7.26 -0.86 20.63
CA SER A 22 6.09 -0.48 21.43
C SER A 22 4.88 -1.32 20.98
N GLN A 23 3.90 -1.51 21.85
CA GLN A 23 2.60 -2.09 21.47
C GLN A 23 1.67 -1.09 20.78
N THR A 24 2.01 0.20 20.79
CA THR A 24 1.32 1.24 20.03
C THR A 24 1.96 1.37 18.65
N PRO A 25 1.19 1.50 17.55
CA PRO A 25 1.74 1.87 16.25
C PRO A 25 2.48 3.21 16.29
N PHE A 26 3.70 3.25 15.77
CA PHE A 26 4.55 4.43 15.76
C PHE A 26 5.34 4.52 14.46
N ASP A 27 5.81 5.73 14.17
CA ASP A 27 6.83 6.00 13.17
C ASP A 27 8.18 6.30 13.84
N VAL A 28 9.27 5.91 13.17
CA VAL A 28 10.62 6.36 13.51
C VAL A 28 11.07 7.46 12.56
N SER A 29 11.80 8.43 13.08
CA SER A 29 12.37 9.53 12.31
C SER A 29 13.74 9.89 12.86
N ALA A 30 14.50 10.68 12.10
CA ALA A 30 15.77 11.22 12.57
C ALA A 30 15.99 12.65 12.11
N LEU A 31 16.60 13.47 12.96
CA LEU A 31 16.97 14.84 12.62
C LEU A 31 18.48 15.01 12.67
N VAL A 32 19.10 15.40 11.56
CA VAL A 32 20.50 15.83 11.52
C VAL A 32 20.59 17.29 11.93
N ALA A 33 21.38 17.58 12.95
CA ALA A 33 21.38 18.88 13.62
C ALA A 33 22.79 19.44 13.86
N ASP A 34 22.85 20.76 13.99
CA ASP A 34 24.03 21.53 14.35
C ASP A 34 24.38 21.39 15.85
N ALA A 35 25.42 22.11 16.30
CA ALA A 35 25.86 22.10 17.70
C ALA A 35 24.85 22.70 18.70
N ASN A 36 23.83 23.41 18.20
CA ASN A 36 22.73 23.96 18.99
C ASN A 36 21.47 23.08 18.94
N LEU A 37 21.58 21.88 18.38
CA LEU A 37 20.46 20.97 18.12
C LEU A 37 19.40 21.58 17.20
N ARG A 38 19.79 22.45 16.26
CA ARG A 38 18.91 22.94 15.21
C ARG A 38 19.14 22.20 13.90
N ALA A 39 18.08 21.95 13.15
CA ALA A 39 18.18 21.43 11.80
C ALA A 39 19.12 22.30 10.96
N LEU A 40 19.99 21.70 10.16
CA LEU A 40 20.83 22.46 9.22
C LEU A 40 19.96 23.05 8.11
N THR A 41 19.02 22.24 7.59
CA THR A 41 17.94 22.60 6.68
C THR A 41 16.70 21.73 6.95
N SER A 42 15.55 22.03 6.35
CA SER A 42 14.37 21.15 6.41
C SER A 42 14.60 19.77 5.75
N ALA A 43 15.55 19.68 4.80
CA ALA A 43 15.96 18.43 4.16
C ALA A 43 16.72 17.46 5.09
N ASP A 44 17.09 17.91 6.29
CA ASP A 44 17.85 17.15 7.27
C ASP A 44 16.98 16.39 8.28
N PHE A 45 15.66 16.48 8.12
CA PHE A 45 14.70 15.66 8.83
C PHE A 45 14.31 14.43 8.00
N VAL A 46 14.75 13.25 8.42
CA VAL A 46 14.47 11.96 7.77
C VAL A 46 13.23 11.31 8.39
N PHE A 47 12.24 11.04 7.55
CA PHE A 47 10.97 10.41 7.90
C PHE A 47 10.40 9.72 6.66
N TYR A 48 9.21 9.10 6.73
CA TYR A 48 8.70 8.25 5.65
C TYR A 48 8.55 8.96 4.28
N ASN A 49 8.24 10.27 4.24
CA ASN A 49 8.18 11.04 2.97
C ASN A 49 9.53 11.62 2.53
N GLN A 50 10.55 11.60 3.39
CA GLN A 50 11.92 12.00 3.06
C GLN A 50 12.87 10.95 3.65
N PRO A 51 12.98 9.77 3.03
CA PRO A 51 13.58 8.60 3.67
C PRO A 51 15.10 8.66 3.72
N SER A 52 15.75 9.74 3.25
CA SER A 52 17.20 9.86 3.33
C SER A 52 17.69 11.30 3.27
N THR A 53 18.80 11.56 3.97
CA THR A 53 19.71 12.70 3.74
C THR A 53 21.15 12.18 3.75
N ALA A 54 22.14 13.06 3.63
CA ALA A 54 23.55 12.70 3.71
C ALA A 54 23.86 11.97 5.03
N GLY A 55 24.19 10.68 4.93
CA GLY A 55 24.59 9.85 6.07
C GLY A 55 23.46 9.35 6.96
N VAL A 56 22.18 9.59 6.62
CA VAL A 56 21.04 9.03 7.36
C VAL A 56 20.00 8.50 6.38
N GLN A 57 19.51 7.28 6.62
CA GLN A 57 18.52 6.61 5.78
C GLN A 57 17.49 5.88 6.65
N LEU A 58 16.22 5.99 6.29
CA LEU A 58 15.12 5.18 6.79
C LEU A 58 14.89 4.00 5.85
N ASP A 59 14.88 2.78 6.40
CA ASP A 59 14.53 1.55 5.69
C ASP A 59 13.63 0.65 6.57
N GLN A 60 13.28 -0.54 6.06
CA GLN A 60 12.44 -1.51 6.79
C GLN A 60 13.07 -2.00 8.11
N SER A 61 14.37 -1.78 8.29
CA SER A 61 15.17 -2.20 9.43
C SER A 61 15.37 -1.07 10.47
N GLY A 62 14.83 0.13 10.22
CA GLY A 62 14.91 1.30 11.11
C GLY A 62 15.66 2.47 10.49
N ILE A 63 16.21 3.35 11.33
CA ILE A 63 17.07 4.46 10.85
C ILE A 63 18.53 4.00 10.85
N ARG A 64 19.15 3.94 9.69
CA ARG A 64 20.59 3.74 9.52
C ARG A 64 21.31 5.08 9.48
N VAL A 65 22.37 5.22 10.28
CA VAL A 65 23.22 6.41 10.37
C VAL A 65 24.66 6.03 10.04
N GLU A 66 25.23 6.60 8.98
CA GLU A 66 26.63 6.50 8.58
C GLU A 66 27.37 7.78 8.98
N LEU A 67 28.02 7.74 10.16
CA LEU A 67 28.54 8.94 10.84
C LEU A 67 29.56 9.73 10.02
N ASP A 68 30.34 9.05 9.19
CA ASP A 68 31.39 9.66 8.36
C ASP A 68 30.84 10.28 7.06
N ARG A 69 29.55 10.05 6.75
CA ARG A 69 28.86 10.59 5.57
C ARG A 69 27.89 11.72 5.90
N LEU A 70 27.75 12.05 7.19
CA LEU A 70 26.99 13.21 7.64
C LEU A 70 27.62 14.50 7.10
N HIS A 71 26.77 15.53 6.94
CA HIS A 71 27.23 16.85 6.55
C HIS A 71 28.36 17.35 7.49
N PRO A 72 29.39 18.06 7.02
CA PRO A 72 30.49 18.54 7.88
C PRO A 72 30.06 19.38 9.08
N ASP A 73 28.95 20.12 8.93
CA ASP A 73 28.37 20.96 9.99
C ASP A 73 27.44 20.19 10.94
N ALA A 74 27.18 18.90 10.68
CA ALA A 74 26.40 18.05 11.57
C ALA A 74 27.17 17.79 12.87
N ALA A 75 26.57 18.17 14.00
CA ALA A 75 27.11 17.91 15.32
C ALA A 75 26.28 16.88 16.10
N ALA A 76 25.04 16.63 15.68
CA ALA A 76 24.17 15.63 16.29
C ALA A 76 23.21 14.97 15.29
N VAL A 77 22.72 13.78 15.64
CA VAL A 77 21.56 13.11 15.04
C VAL A 77 20.61 12.73 16.16
N LEU A 78 19.38 13.23 16.11
CA LEU A 78 18.31 12.91 17.06
C LEU A 78 17.47 11.76 16.51
N CYS A 79 17.34 10.66 17.25
CA CYS A 79 16.50 9.53 16.90
C CYS A 79 15.14 9.66 17.59
N ILE A 80 14.07 9.71 16.80
CA ILE A 80 12.74 10.14 17.23
C ILE A 80 11.74 9.01 16.99
N VAL A 81 10.79 8.87 17.92
CA VAL A 81 9.58 8.06 17.76
C VAL A 81 8.37 8.97 17.90
N SER A 82 7.39 8.85 17.01
CA SER A 82 6.11 9.55 17.11
C SER A 82 4.95 8.57 16.93
N VAL A 83 3.86 8.76 17.69
CA VAL A 83 2.64 7.97 17.54
C VAL A 83 2.09 8.19 16.14
N ASP A 84 1.67 7.11 15.47
CA ASP A 84 0.94 7.21 14.21
C ASP A 84 -0.35 8.04 14.45
N PRO A 85 -0.55 9.17 13.73
CA PRO A 85 -1.75 9.99 13.86
C PRO A 85 -3.06 9.19 13.70
N ALA A 86 -3.04 8.12 12.88
CA ALA A 86 -4.18 7.23 12.65
C ALA A 86 -4.51 6.29 13.83
N ALA A 87 -3.63 6.19 14.84
CA ALA A 87 -3.74 5.27 15.97
C ALA A 87 -4.15 5.94 17.31
N THR A 88 -4.48 7.24 17.32
CA THR A 88 -4.41 8.02 18.57
C THR A 88 -5.53 7.75 19.59
N ALA A 89 -5.11 7.41 20.82
CA ALA A 89 -5.72 7.86 22.06
C ALA A 89 -4.65 8.54 22.93
N ALA A 90 -5.01 9.57 23.71
CA ALA A 90 -4.09 10.21 24.65
C ALA A 90 -3.58 9.17 25.68
N GLY A 91 -2.26 9.05 25.86
CA GLY A 91 -1.69 8.03 26.78
C GLY A 91 -0.85 6.92 26.13
N ALA A 92 -0.75 6.88 24.80
CA ALA A 92 -0.36 5.68 24.06
C ALA A 92 0.97 5.02 24.50
N PHE A 93 2.06 5.79 24.61
CA PHE A 93 3.35 5.23 25.03
C PHE A 93 3.43 4.88 26.53
N ARG A 94 2.54 5.43 27.38
CA ARG A 94 2.48 5.13 28.83
C ARG A 94 1.94 3.73 29.08
N THR A 95 0.94 3.32 28.30
CA THR A 95 0.24 2.03 28.43
C THR A 95 0.94 0.87 27.72
N ALA A 96 1.66 1.17 26.63
CA ALA A 96 2.28 0.17 25.76
C ALA A 96 3.77 -0.10 26.05
N GLY A 97 4.43 0.77 26.81
CA GLY A 97 5.88 0.77 26.96
C GLY A 97 6.59 1.24 25.68
N LEU A 98 7.76 1.84 25.82
CA LEU A 98 8.61 2.24 24.70
C LEU A 98 10.06 1.89 25.02
N SER A 99 10.68 1.08 24.17
CA SER A 99 12.11 0.79 24.21
C SER A 99 12.76 1.19 22.90
N ALA A 100 14.03 1.56 22.97
CA ALA A 100 14.82 1.99 21.83
C ALA A 100 16.20 1.31 21.86
N THR A 101 16.63 0.84 20.71
CA THR A 101 17.86 0.05 20.55
C THR A 101 18.74 0.68 19.47
N LEU A 102 20.05 0.75 19.74
CA LEU A 102 21.09 1.07 18.78
C LEU A 102 21.94 -0.17 18.54
N SER A 103 22.11 -0.57 17.29
CA SER A 103 22.99 -1.67 16.88
C SER A 103 24.07 -1.19 15.90
N ASP A 104 25.19 -1.91 15.84
CA ASP A 104 26.23 -1.68 14.83
C ASP A 104 25.90 -2.33 13.48
N GLN A 105 26.79 -2.17 12.49
CA GLN A 105 26.62 -2.75 11.16
C GLN A 105 26.58 -4.28 11.10
N SER A 106 27.03 -4.97 12.14
CA SER A 106 26.95 -6.43 12.25
C SER A 106 25.64 -6.89 12.91
N GLY A 107 24.81 -5.95 13.35
CA GLY A 107 23.59 -6.21 14.12
C GLY A 107 23.85 -6.39 15.62
N SER A 108 25.07 -6.15 16.11
CA SER A 108 25.38 -6.25 17.54
C SER A 108 24.78 -5.07 18.29
N VAL A 109 24.08 -5.34 19.39
CA VAL A 109 23.43 -4.30 20.19
C VAL A 109 24.46 -3.49 20.96
N LEU A 110 24.56 -2.20 20.62
CA LEU A 110 25.44 -1.23 21.29
C LEU A 110 24.79 -0.71 22.57
N ALA A 111 23.51 -0.33 22.48
CA ALA A 111 22.78 0.30 23.56
C ALA A 111 21.28 0.00 23.49
N GLU A 112 20.67 -0.17 24.65
CA GLU A 112 19.23 -0.33 24.83
C GLU A 112 18.76 0.68 25.86
N PHE A 113 17.58 1.27 25.66
CA PHE A 113 17.01 2.25 26.55
C PHE A 113 15.51 2.03 26.67
N ALA A 114 15.08 1.63 27.87
CA ALA A 114 13.66 1.63 28.24
C ALA A 114 13.28 3.06 28.62
N ILE A 115 12.38 3.66 27.86
CA ILE A 115 12.10 5.09 27.94
C ILE A 115 10.99 5.33 28.95
N PRO A 116 11.23 6.12 30.02
CA PRO A 116 10.18 6.48 30.95
C PRO A 116 9.27 7.53 30.31
N THR A 117 8.07 7.13 29.90
CA THR A 117 7.07 8.03 29.30
C THR A 117 6.16 8.57 30.40
N ALA A 118 6.08 9.91 30.55
CA ALA A 118 5.21 10.50 31.57
C ALA A 118 3.75 10.38 31.15
N GLY A 119 3.52 10.30 29.83
CA GLY A 119 2.52 9.67 28.96
C GLY A 119 1.48 10.55 28.29
N THR A 120 1.58 11.86 28.45
CA THR A 120 0.82 12.79 27.58
C THR A 120 1.51 12.98 26.24
N GLU A 121 2.70 12.41 26.05
CA GLU A 121 3.55 12.67 24.91
C GLU A 121 3.18 11.76 23.72
N THR A 122 3.17 12.37 22.53
CA THR A 122 2.90 11.70 21.26
C THR A 122 4.11 11.72 20.33
N ALA A 123 5.21 12.37 20.74
CA ALA A 123 6.53 12.21 20.15
C ALA A 123 7.61 12.20 21.23
N VAL A 124 8.70 11.45 21.00
CA VAL A 124 9.77 11.22 21.96
C VAL A 124 11.13 11.20 21.25
N ILE A 125 12.10 11.94 21.77
CA ILE A 125 13.51 11.81 21.37
C ILE A 125 14.11 10.67 22.21
N CYS A 126 14.43 9.56 21.56
CA CYS A 126 14.99 8.36 22.20
C CYS A 126 16.49 8.52 22.46
N TRP A 127 17.23 8.80 21.39
CA TRP A 127 18.69 8.87 21.39
C TRP A 127 19.18 10.17 20.76
N GLU A 128 20.29 10.67 21.28
CA GLU A 128 21.11 11.70 20.64
C GLU A 128 22.47 11.08 20.34
N LEU A 129 22.79 10.92 19.05
CA LEU A 129 24.15 10.64 18.60
C LEU A 129 24.82 11.99 18.43
N TYR A 130 25.85 12.33 19.21
CA TYR A 130 26.46 13.66 19.19
C TYR A 130 27.98 13.60 19.11
N ARG A 131 28.55 14.62 18.49
CA ARG A 131 29.99 14.78 18.35
C ARG A 131 30.53 15.71 19.43
N LYS A 132 31.51 15.23 20.21
CA LYS A 132 32.21 16.03 21.22
C LYS A 132 33.71 15.80 21.12
N SER A 133 34.47 16.89 21.00
CA SER A 133 35.94 16.85 20.87
C SER A 133 36.40 15.94 19.72
N GLY A 134 35.68 15.96 18.60
CA GLY A 134 36.00 15.17 17.39
C GLY A 134 35.48 13.74 17.39
N ALA A 135 35.05 13.20 18.52
CA ALA A 135 34.54 11.83 18.64
C ALA A 135 33.02 11.78 18.80
N TRP A 136 32.38 10.76 18.20
CA TRP A 136 30.96 10.50 18.36
C TRP A 136 30.66 9.79 19.69
N LYS A 137 29.50 10.11 20.25
CA LYS A 137 28.99 9.60 21.52
C LYS A 137 27.49 9.39 21.40
N ILE A 138 26.94 8.52 22.23
CA ILE A 138 25.49 8.37 22.39
C ILE A 138 25.06 8.95 23.72
N ARG A 139 23.86 9.54 23.74
CA ARG A 139 23.14 9.94 24.95
C ARG A 139 21.72 9.37 24.90
N ALA A 140 21.30 8.71 25.98
CA ALA A 140 19.90 8.39 26.20
C ALA A 140 19.16 9.66 26.61
N VAL A 141 18.17 10.09 25.83
CA VAL A 141 17.47 11.37 26.06
C VAL A 141 16.16 11.11 26.80
N GLY A 142 15.20 10.49 26.11
CA GLY A 142 13.89 10.13 26.69
C GLY A 142 12.99 11.33 26.93
N GLN A 143 13.15 12.40 26.14
CA GLN A 143 12.34 13.61 26.25
C GLN A 143 11.11 13.48 25.36
N GLY A 144 9.92 13.57 25.96
CA GLY A 144 8.67 13.54 25.23
C GLY A 144 8.04 14.93 25.03
N TYR A 145 7.19 15.02 24.00
CA TYR A 145 6.47 16.21 23.56
C TYR A 145 4.98 15.91 23.48
N ALA A 146 4.16 16.71 24.17
CA ALA A 146 2.71 16.53 24.24
C ALA A 146 1.99 17.05 23.00
N GLY A 147 2.53 18.10 22.36
CA GLY A 147 2.12 18.59 21.05
C GLY A 147 2.65 17.77 19.88
N GLY A 148 3.23 16.59 20.16
CA GLY A 148 3.64 15.62 19.16
C GLY A 148 4.83 16.04 18.31
N LEU A 149 4.93 15.43 17.13
CA LEU A 149 6.08 15.60 16.25
C LEU A 149 6.22 17.06 15.78
N ALA A 150 5.10 17.75 15.54
CA ALA A 150 5.08 19.15 15.12
C ALA A 150 5.73 20.09 16.16
N GLU A 151 5.38 19.93 17.44
CA GLU A 151 6.01 20.69 18.54
C GLU A 151 7.52 20.37 18.62
N LEU A 152 7.88 19.09 18.52
CA LEU A 152 9.26 18.63 18.59
C LEU A 152 10.12 19.26 17.49
N ILE A 153 9.73 19.13 16.22
CA ILE A 153 10.55 19.61 15.10
C ILE A 153 10.64 21.15 15.06
N SER A 154 9.59 21.85 15.49
CA SER A 154 9.57 23.32 15.62
C SER A 154 10.60 23.80 16.64
N VAL A 155 10.71 23.13 17.80
CA VAL A 155 11.74 23.43 18.83
C VAL A 155 13.15 23.28 18.26
N HIS A 156 13.35 22.32 17.36
CA HIS A 156 14.62 22.05 16.70
C HIS A 156 14.83 22.86 15.40
N GLY A 157 14.05 23.91 15.17
CA GLY A 157 14.28 24.86 14.07
C GLY A 157 14.02 24.29 12.69
N VAL A 158 13.28 23.18 12.58
CA VAL A 158 12.60 22.84 11.34
C VAL A 158 11.40 23.79 11.27
N GLU A 159 11.44 24.77 10.36
CA GLU A 159 10.25 25.57 10.08
C GLU A 159 9.17 24.63 9.56
N VAL A 160 8.11 24.47 10.35
CA VAL A 160 6.84 23.99 9.83
C VAL A 160 6.31 25.19 9.06
N ASP A 161 6.51 25.19 7.74
CA ASP A 161 5.77 26.13 6.91
C ASP A 161 4.28 25.83 7.14
N ASP A 162 3.59 26.70 7.89
CA ASP A 162 2.12 26.81 7.83
C ASP A 162 1.65 27.36 6.46
N GLU A 163 2.58 27.46 5.50
CA GLU A 163 2.37 27.52 4.07
C GLU A 163 2.71 26.13 3.49
N PRO A 164 1.77 25.32 2.99
CA PRO A 164 2.17 24.18 2.17
C PRO A 164 3.04 24.73 1.06
N ALA A 165 4.31 24.31 1.05
CA ALA A 165 5.31 24.77 0.12
C ALA A 165 4.68 24.84 -1.27
N GLN A 166 4.55 26.05 -1.80
CA GLN A 166 4.34 26.24 -3.22
C GLN A 166 5.42 25.38 -3.88
N PRO A 167 5.07 24.36 -4.69
CA PRO A 167 6.07 23.49 -5.25
C PRO A 167 7.02 24.41 -6.01
N ALA A 168 8.26 24.52 -5.50
CA ALA A 168 9.35 24.99 -6.32
C ALA A 168 9.24 24.17 -7.61
N PRO A 169 9.36 24.77 -8.80
CA PRO A 169 9.39 23.99 -10.01
C PRO A 169 10.54 23.01 -9.85
N THR A 170 10.23 21.77 -9.49
CA THR A 170 11.10 20.64 -9.72
C THR A 170 11.46 20.81 -11.18
N SER A 171 12.73 21.06 -11.47
CA SER A 171 13.23 20.91 -12.82
C SER A 171 12.72 19.55 -13.25
N ALA A 172 11.74 19.54 -14.16
CA ALA A 172 11.18 18.32 -14.70
C ALA A 172 12.37 17.42 -15.02
N PRO A 173 12.39 16.16 -14.57
CA PRO A 173 13.32 15.24 -15.17
C PRO A 173 13.07 15.38 -16.68
N ALA A 174 14.13 15.60 -17.44
CA ALA A 174 14.00 15.50 -18.89
C ALA A 174 13.62 14.05 -19.18
N TRP A 175 12.33 13.76 -19.21
CA TRP A 175 11.78 12.45 -19.57
C TRP A 175 11.82 12.31 -21.08
N ASP A 176 13.04 12.32 -21.59
CA ASP A 176 13.38 11.68 -22.85
C ASP A 176 13.98 10.32 -22.48
N SER A 177 13.18 9.50 -21.79
CA SER A 177 13.56 8.15 -21.40
C SER A 177 12.57 7.19 -22.04
N ALA A 178 13.06 6.42 -23.00
CA ALA A 178 12.38 5.21 -23.45
C ALA A 178 11.86 4.44 -22.23
N VAL A 179 10.58 4.03 -22.25
CA VAL A 179 10.01 3.19 -21.20
C VAL A 179 10.95 2.01 -21.00
N GLU A 180 11.51 1.88 -19.80
CA GLU A 180 12.44 0.79 -19.49
C GLU A 180 11.73 -0.55 -19.71
N PRO A 181 12.39 -1.55 -20.34
CA PRO A 181 11.80 -2.86 -20.53
C PRO A 181 11.39 -3.46 -19.18
N LEU A 182 10.19 -4.04 -19.13
CA LEU A 182 9.67 -4.68 -17.92
C LEU A 182 10.53 -5.90 -17.57
N GLU A 183 11.12 -5.90 -16.37
CA GLU A 183 11.81 -7.08 -15.85
C GLU A 183 10.81 -8.22 -15.57
N VAL A 184 11.20 -9.46 -15.88
CA VAL A 184 10.37 -10.64 -15.65
C VAL A 184 10.05 -10.76 -14.16
N GLY A 185 8.76 -10.83 -13.82
CA GLY A 185 8.31 -10.99 -12.43
C GLY A 185 8.29 -9.69 -11.60
N ARG A 186 8.35 -8.51 -12.24
CA ARG A 186 8.18 -7.20 -11.59
C ARG A 186 7.01 -6.39 -12.17
N GLY A 187 6.01 -7.07 -12.73
CA GLY A 187 4.84 -6.43 -13.30
C GLY A 187 4.05 -5.67 -12.23
N LEU A 188 3.88 -6.29 -11.05
CA LEU A 188 3.17 -5.71 -9.92
C LEU A 188 3.87 -4.48 -9.37
N GLU A 189 5.19 -4.56 -9.19
CA GLU A 189 6.02 -3.43 -8.74
C GLU A 189 5.83 -2.23 -9.67
N ARG A 190 5.90 -2.43 -10.99
CA ARG A 190 5.71 -1.34 -11.95
C ARG A 190 4.30 -0.75 -11.92
N ALA A 191 3.26 -1.59 -11.83
CA ALA A 191 1.89 -1.13 -11.74
C ALA A 191 1.65 -0.31 -10.44
N TRP A 192 2.26 -0.73 -9.33
CA TRP A 192 2.18 -0.02 -8.06
C TRP A 192 2.93 1.31 -8.06
N MET A 193 4.10 1.40 -8.70
CA MET A 193 4.81 2.68 -8.85
C MET A 193 3.95 3.71 -9.62
N ILE A 194 3.32 3.30 -10.72
CA ILE A 194 2.43 4.18 -11.49
C ILE A 194 1.21 4.60 -10.67
N PHE A 195 0.64 3.67 -9.88
CA PHE A 195 -0.47 3.99 -8.98
C PHE A 195 -0.05 4.97 -7.88
N GLU A 196 1.14 4.79 -7.30
CA GLU A 196 1.71 5.72 -6.32
C GLU A 196 1.85 7.13 -6.90
N ASP A 197 2.43 7.25 -8.10
CA ASP A 197 2.59 8.54 -8.77
C ASP A 197 1.24 9.21 -9.06
N ALA A 198 0.25 8.42 -9.49
CA ALA A 198 -1.12 8.91 -9.68
C ALA A 198 -1.74 9.43 -8.38
N SER A 199 -1.58 8.69 -7.27
CA SER A 199 -2.02 9.09 -5.94
C SER A 199 -1.33 10.36 -5.45
N ARG A 200 -0.01 10.47 -5.62
CA ARG A 200 0.76 11.65 -5.22
C ARG A 200 0.37 12.89 -6.03
N SER A 201 0.19 12.76 -7.34
CA SER A 201 -0.25 13.86 -8.19
C SER A 201 -1.67 14.31 -7.83
N ALA A 202 -2.60 13.37 -7.61
CA ALA A 202 -3.96 13.68 -7.19
C ALA A 202 -4.01 14.37 -5.82
N ALA A 203 -3.24 13.88 -4.84
CA ALA A 203 -3.16 14.49 -3.51
C ALA A 203 -2.53 15.90 -3.57
N SER A 204 -1.49 16.09 -4.38
CA SER A 204 -0.88 17.41 -4.59
C SER A 204 -1.87 18.41 -5.19
N PHE A 205 -2.72 17.98 -6.11
CA PHE A 205 -3.78 18.82 -6.68
C PHE A 205 -4.82 19.23 -5.64
N VAL A 206 -5.28 18.28 -4.83
CA VAL A 206 -6.25 18.54 -3.75
C VAL A 206 -5.66 19.51 -2.73
N SER A 207 -4.47 19.22 -2.20
CA SER A 207 -3.81 20.07 -1.20
C SER A 207 -3.52 21.48 -1.73
N SER A 208 -3.07 21.62 -2.98
CA SER A 208 -2.85 22.94 -3.59
C SER A 208 -4.15 23.73 -3.75
N SER A 209 -5.26 23.05 -4.05
CA SER A 209 -6.57 23.67 -4.18
C SER A 209 -7.13 24.12 -2.82
N GLU A 210 -6.94 23.30 -1.78
CA GLU A 210 -7.30 23.64 -0.40
C GLU A 210 -6.49 24.83 0.12
N TYR A 211 -5.19 24.86 -0.15
CA TYR A 211 -4.34 26.02 0.16
C TYR A 211 -4.83 27.30 -0.52
N ALA A 212 -5.11 27.23 -1.83
CA ALA A 212 -5.62 28.38 -2.56
C ALA A 212 -6.92 28.92 -1.93
N LEU A 213 -7.81 28.03 -1.49
CA LEU A 213 -9.05 28.38 -0.80
C LEU A 213 -8.81 29.01 0.58
N ALA A 214 -7.91 28.44 1.38
CA ALA A 214 -7.54 29.01 2.68
C ALA A 214 -6.93 30.41 2.54
N ARG A 215 -6.04 30.58 1.55
CA ARG A 215 -5.42 31.88 1.22
C ARG A 215 -6.46 32.91 0.76
N LEU A 216 -7.47 32.49 0.01
CA LEU A 216 -8.59 33.35 -0.39
C LEU A 216 -9.36 33.84 0.84
N ASP A 217 -9.70 32.95 1.78
CA ASP A 217 -10.44 33.31 3.00
C ASP A 217 -9.67 34.33 3.86
N GLU A 218 -8.36 34.13 4.02
CA GLU A 218 -7.48 35.07 4.72
C GLU A 218 -7.44 36.44 4.02
N ASP A 219 -7.22 36.46 2.71
CA ASP A 219 -7.16 37.69 1.91
C ASP A 219 -8.50 38.46 1.94
N LEU A 220 -9.62 37.75 1.87
CA LEU A 220 -10.95 38.35 1.96
C LEU A 220 -11.21 38.94 3.35
N THR A 221 -10.80 38.22 4.41
CA THR A 221 -10.88 38.70 5.80
C THR A 221 -10.05 39.97 5.99
N ALA A 222 -8.82 39.98 5.48
CA ALA A 222 -7.96 41.16 5.52
C ALA A 222 -8.55 42.34 4.73
N ALA A 223 -9.14 42.09 3.56
CA ALA A 223 -9.73 43.13 2.72
C ALA A 223 -10.95 43.82 3.36
N VAL A 224 -11.64 43.17 4.30
CA VAL A 224 -12.80 43.74 5.03
C VAL A 224 -12.50 44.17 6.47
N ALA A 225 -11.25 44.00 6.93
CA ALA A 225 -10.85 44.30 8.30
C ALA A 225 -11.06 45.79 8.65
N ASP A 226 -10.74 46.72 7.74
CA ASP A 226 -11.00 48.16 7.91
C ASP A 226 -12.39 48.54 7.39
N PRO A 227 -13.34 48.93 8.27
CA PRO A 227 -14.69 49.32 7.86
C PRO A 227 -14.74 50.49 6.88
N SER A 228 -13.75 51.40 6.92
CA SER A 228 -13.71 52.59 6.06
C SER A 228 -13.36 52.26 4.61
N LEU A 229 -12.69 51.12 4.38
CA LEU A 229 -12.20 50.71 3.06
C LEU A 229 -13.08 49.67 2.36
N ARG A 230 -14.01 49.00 3.07
CA ARG A 230 -14.82 47.87 2.56
C ARG A 230 -15.48 48.11 1.20
N ASN A 231 -16.12 49.27 1.04
CA ASN A 231 -16.85 49.66 -0.17
C ASN A 231 -16.08 50.67 -1.04
N SER A 232 -14.81 50.93 -0.71
CA SER A 232 -13.94 51.78 -1.52
C SER A 232 -13.49 51.04 -2.77
N ALA A 233 -13.06 51.79 -3.79
CA ALA A 233 -12.45 51.21 -4.99
C ALA A 233 -11.22 50.34 -4.64
N ALA A 234 -10.47 50.71 -3.61
CA ALA A 234 -9.32 49.93 -3.12
C ALA A 234 -9.75 48.59 -2.49
N GLY A 235 -10.84 48.59 -1.70
CA GLY A 235 -11.39 47.36 -1.10
C GLY A 235 -12.00 46.41 -2.14
N VAL A 236 -12.63 46.96 -3.18
CA VAL A 236 -13.10 46.17 -4.34
C VAL A 236 -11.90 45.54 -5.07
N ALA A 237 -10.89 46.35 -5.42
CA ALA A 237 -9.70 45.88 -6.12
C ALA A 237 -8.91 44.83 -5.32
N ALA A 238 -8.86 44.94 -3.99
CA ALA A 238 -8.19 43.95 -3.13
C ALA A 238 -8.88 42.58 -3.18
N ARG A 239 -10.22 42.55 -3.12
CA ARG A 239 -11.01 41.31 -3.23
C ARG A 239 -10.92 40.70 -4.62
N ASP A 240 -10.99 41.51 -5.67
CA ASP A 240 -10.83 41.03 -7.05
C ASP A 240 -9.43 40.45 -7.28
N ALA A 241 -8.39 41.07 -6.70
CA ALA A 241 -7.03 40.56 -6.76
C ALA A 241 -6.84 39.26 -5.95
N ALA A 242 -7.51 39.12 -4.81
CA ALA A 242 -7.53 37.89 -4.01
C ALA A 242 -8.18 36.74 -4.79
N GLN A 243 -9.36 36.99 -5.37
CA GLN A 243 -10.05 36.01 -6.21
C GLN A 243 -9.17 35.59 -7.39
N LYS A 244 -8.55 36.56 -8.07
CA LYS A 244 -7.65 36.26 -9.18
C LYS A 244 -6.47 35.36 -8.76
N ARG A 245 -5.83 35.63 -7.61
CA ARG A 245 -4.74 34.78 -7.11
C ARG A 245 -5.20 33.36 -6.82
N HIS A 246 -6.36 33.21 -6.18
CA HIS A 246 -6.98 31.90 -5.97
C HIS A 246 -7.17 31.17 -7.31
N ASP A 247 -7.79 31.84 -8.28
CA ASP A 247 -8.09 31.24 -9.58
C ASP A 247 -6.80 30.84 -10.33
N ASP A 248 -5.77 31.69 -10.28
CA ASP A 248 -4.45 31.42 -10.87
C ASP A 248 -3.77 30.21 -10.22
N LEU A 249 -3.82 30.08 -8.88
CA LEU A 249 -3.26 28.94 -8.13
C LEU A 249 -3.99 27.62 -8.44
N VAL A 250 -5.33 27.64 -8.44
CA VAL A 250 -6.14 26.46 -8.76
C VAL A 250 -5.93 26.04 -10.22
N SER A 251 -5.81 26.99 -11.15
CA SER A 251 -5.51 26.70 -12.55
C SER A 251 -4.15 26.03 -12.70
N LEU A 252 -3.11 26.57 -12.04
CA LEU A 252 -1.76 25.99 -12.08
C LEU A 252 -1.73 24.57 -11.52
N ALA A 253 -2.38 24.34 -10.38
CA ALA A 253 -2.47 23.01 -9.77
C ALA A 253 -3.17 22.01 -10.71
N ARG A 254 -4.26 22.43 -11.35
CA ARG A 254 -5.01 21.61 -12.32
C ARG A 254 -4.17 21.28 -13.55
N ASP A 255 -3.46 22.26 -14.10
CA ASP A 255 -2.62 22.07 -15.29
C ASP A 255 -1.44 21.14 -15.01
N ASN A 256 -0.85 21.21 -13.81
CA ASN A 256 0.18 20.27 -13.37
C ASN A 256 -0.37 18.84 -13.29
N HIS A 257 -1.47 18.65 -12.57
CA HIS A 257 -2.09 17.34 -12.42
C HIS A 257 -2.55 16.73 -13.75
N ALA A 258 -3.07 17.55 -14.66
CA ALA A 258 -3.49 17.12 -16.00
C ALA A 258 -2.29 16.65 -16.84
N ARG A 259 -1.13 17.32 -16.73
CA ARG A 259 0.10 16.91 -17.42
C ARG A 259 0.62 15.58 -16.87
N ASP A 260 0.71 15.44 -15.55
CA ASP A 260 1.13 14.19 -14.91
C ASP A 260 0.19 13.04 -15.30
N SER A 261 -1.12 13.28 -15.23
CA SER A 261 -2.14 12.30 -15.62
C SER A 261 -2.02 11.86 -17.08
N ALA A 262 -1.75 12.79 -18.01
CA ALA A 262 -1.56 12.47 -19.42
C ALA A 262 -0.31 11.62 -19.64
N GLN A 263 0.77 11.89 -18.90
CA GLN A 263 1.98 11.08 -18.95
C GLN A 263 1.76 9.68 -18.39
N LEU A 264 1.16 9.55 -17.21
CA LEU A 264 0.86 8.24 -16.60
C LEU A 264 -0.07 7.41 -17.49
N ALA A 265 -1.06 8.04 -18.13
CA ALA A 265 -1.92 7.38 -19.11
C ALA A 265 -1.13 6.86 -20.33
N HIS A 266 -0.13 7.63 -20.80
CA HIS A 266 0.76 7.18 -21.86
C HIS A 266 1.62 5.99 -21.42
N GLU A 267 2.23 6.05 -20.23
CA GLU A 267 3.03 4.96 -19.67
C GLU A 267 2.21 3.68 -19.52
N LEU A 268 1.00 3.76 -18.96
CA LEU A 268 0.07 2.64 -18.86
C LEU A 268 -0.24 2.02 -20.23
N GLY A 269 -0.47 2.85 -21.24
CA GLY A 269 -0.70 2.39 -22.61
C GLY A 269 0.50 1.65 -23.22
N VAL A 270 1.73 2.09 -22.90
CA VAL A 270 2.95 1.42 -23.35
C VAL A 270 3.14 0.08 -22.65
N ILE A 271 2.94 0.01 -21.33
CA ILE A 271 3.19 -1.23 -20.58
C ILE A 271 2.10 -2.29 -20.75
N ASP A 272 0.87 -1.92 -21.11
CA ASP A 272 -0.26 -2.86 -21.23
C ASP A 272 0.00 -4.02 -22.20
N GLY A 273 0.78 -3.79 -23.24
CA GLY A 273 1.16 -4.82 -24.23
C GLY A 273 2.24 -5.79 -23.75
N VAL A 274 3.00 -5.43 -22.70
CA VAL A 274 4.10 -6.23 -22.16
C VAL A 274 3.83 -6.79 -20.77
N LEU A 275 2.77 -6.32 -20.09
CA LEU A 275 2.31 -6.91 -18.84
C LEU A 275 1.88 -8.37 -19.04
N PRO A 276 2.11 -9.24 -18.03
CA PRO A 276 1.52 -10.57 -18.01
C PRO A 276 0.01 -10.50 -18.20
N ARG A 277 -0.59 -11.50 -18.86
CA ARG A 277 -2.04 -11.55 -19.10
C ARG A 277 -2.85 -11.31 -17.83
N SER A 278 -2.45 -11.94 -16.72
CA SER A 278 -3.10 -11.77 -15.41
C SER A 278 -3.22 -10.31 -14.97
N MET A 279 -2.36 -9.41 -15.45
CA MET A 279 -2.33 -7.98 -15.13
C MET A 279 -2.77 -7.07 -16.28
N ALA A 280 -2.61 -7.51 -17.53
CA ALA A 280 -2.93 -6.73 -18.71
C ALA A 280 -4.44 -6.45 -18.82
N SER A 281 -4.80 -5.33 -19.44
CA SER A 281 -6.18 -5.00 -19.78
C SER A 281 -6.77 -6.07 -20.71
N TRP A 282 -8.09 -6.26 -20.69
CA TRP A 282 -8.74 -7.18 -21.63
C TRP A 282 -8.56 -6.76 -23.10
N LYS A 283 -8.23 -5.49 -23.36
CA LYS A 283 -7.96 -4.96 -24.71
C LYS A 283 -6.53 -5.23 -25.15
N SER A 284 -5.65 -5.64 -24.25
CA SER A 284 -4.25 -5.92 -24.55
C SER A 284 -4.11 -7.02 -25.62
N VAL A 285 -3.12 -6.84 -26.48
CA VAL A 285 -2.72 -7.83 -27.48
C VAL A 285 -2.18 -9.11 -26.85
N SER A 286 -1.79 -9.08 -25.57
CA SER A 286 -1.36 -10.28 -24.85
C SER A 286 -2.44 -11.35 -24.83
N TRP A 287 -3.72 -10.96 -24.86
CA TRP A 287 -4.87 -11.86 -24.94
C TRP A 287 -5.22 -12.33 -26.37
N ALA A 288 -4.45 -11.95 -27.38
CA ALA A 288 -4.65 -12.42 -28.74
C ALA A 288 -3.86 -13.71 -29.01
N GLY A 289 -4.49 -14.67 -29.68
CA GLY A 289 -3.87 -15.93 -30.12
C GLY A 289 -3.70 -16.98 -29.02
N THR A 290 -3.22 -18.16 -29.41
CA THR A 290 -2.94 -19.26 -28.49
C THR A 290 -1.50 -19.14 -27.99
N THR A 291 -1.28 -19.30 -26.68
CA THR A 291 0.09 -19.40 -26.15
C THR A 291 0.46 -20.85 -25.98
N ASP A 292 1.61 -21.22 -26.52
CA ASP A 292 2.23 -22.50 -26.20
C ASP A 292 2.48 -22.55 -24.68
N PRO A 293 1.85 -23.48 -23.93
CA PRO A 293 2.06 -23.61 -22.49
C PRO A 293 3.53 -23.74 -22.09
N ALA A 294 4.40 -24.23 -22.98
CA ALA A 294 5.84 -24.33 -22.75
C ALA A 294 6.54 -22.96 -22.65
N GLN A 295 5.92 -21.87 -23.11
CA GLN A 295 6.45 -20.50 -23.00
C GLN A 295 6.15 -19.83 -21.66
N ILE A 296 5.20 -20.36 -20.88
CA ILE A 296 4.88 -19.85 -19.55
C ILE A 296 5.75 -20.59 -18.55
N THR A 297 6.88 -20.00 -18.15
CA THR A 297 7.89 -20.68 -17.32
C THR A 297 7.85 -20.28 -15.85
N ALA A 298 7.09 -19.25 -15.50
CA ALA A 298 7.02 -18.71 -14.14
C ALA A 298 5.62 -18.21 -13.81
N VAL A 299 5.33 -18.17 -12.51
CA VAL A 299 4.12 -17.54 -11.96
C VAL A 299 4.29 -16.02 -11.99
N SER A 300 3.25 -15.31 -12.43
CA SER A 300 3.14 -13.86 -12.39
C SER A 300 3.14 -13.38 -10.94
N ASP A 301 3.81 -12.27 -10.67
CA ASP A 301 3.89 -11.64 -9.36
C ASP A 301 2.57 -10.99 -8.91
N GLY A 302 1.67 -10.68 -9.86
CA GLY A 302 0.34 -10.16 -9.55
C GLY A 302 -0.75 -10.48 -10.57
N MET A 303 -1.96 -10.02 -10.22
CA MET A 303 -3.12 -9.95 -11.11
C MET A 303 -3.88 -8.64 -10.93
N ARG A 304 -4.54 -8.20 -12.00
CA ARG A 304 -5.43 -7.04 -11.99
C ARG A 304 -6.82 -7.43 -11.50
N LEU A 305 -7.40 -6.64 -10.60
CA LEU A 305 -8.78 -6.82 -10.12
C LEU A 305 -9.78 -5.90 -10.82
N GLY A 306 -9.31 -4.78 -11.36
CA GLY A 306 -10.18 -3.75 -11.92
C GLY A 306 -9.44 -2.45 -12.16
N GLU A 307 -10.18 -1.36 -12.17
CA GLU A 307 -9.69 -0.02 -12.47
C GLU A 307 -10.05 0.97 -11.36
N LEU A 308 -9.14 1.91 -11.11
CA LEU A 308 -9.31 3.03 -10.20
C LEU A 308 -9.48 4.31 -11.01
N LEU A 309 -10.43 5.14 -10.59
CA LEU A 309 -10.72 6.43 -11.20
C LEU A 309 -11.12 7.47 -10.13
N ALA A 310 -10.79 8.73 -10.37
CA ALA A 310 -11.15 9.87 -9.54
C ALA A 310 -11.77 10.97 -10.42
N PRO A 311 -13.08 10.89 -10.74
CA PRO A 311 -13.74 11.74 -11.75
C PRO A 311 -13.71 13.24 -11.41
N ASP A 312 -13.64 13.54 -10.12
CA ASP A 312 -13.51 14.88 -9.56
C ASP A 312 -12.12 15.50 -9.81
N ARG A 313 -11.11 14.67 -10.08
CA ARG A 313 -9.71 15.08 -10.24
C ARG A 313 -9.19 14.93 -11.67
N GLY A 314 -9.75 14.01 -12.45
CA GLY A 314 -9.37 13.85 -13.85
C GLY A 314 -9.97 12.63 -14.52
N THR A 315 -9.43 12.30 -15.70
CA THR A 315 -9.87 11.14 -16.50
C THR A 315 -8.87 10.00 -16.49
N LEU A 316 -7.81 10.07 -15.67
CA LEU A 316 -6.83 9.00 -15.55
C LEU A 316 -7.51 7.77 -14.94
N THR A 317 -7.23 6.61 -15.53
CA THR A 317 -7.68 5.31 -15.04
C THR A 317 -6.46 4.46 -14.77
N VAL A 318 -6.36 3.92 -13.54
CA VAL A 318 -5.20 3.16 -13.08
C VAL A 318 -5.60 1.70 -12.82
N PRO A 319 -4.85 0.69 -13.30
CA PRO A 319 -5.16 -0.70 -13.00
C PRO A 319 -4.90 -1.03 -11.52
N TYR A 320 -5.90 -1.53 -10.80
CA TYR A 320 -5.71 -2.02 -9.44
C TYR A 320 -5.21 -3.46 -9.48
N CYS A 321 -3.96 -3.68 -9.07
CA CYS A 321 -3.32 -4.99 -9.09
C CYS A 321 -2.97 -5.48 -7.68
N VAL A 322 -3.12 -6.79 -7.45
CA VAL A 322 -2.85 -7.47 -6.18
C VAL A 322 -1.83 -8.59 -6.38
N PRO A 323 -1.09 -8.99 -5.33
CA PRO A 323 -0.10 -10.05 -5.44
C PRO A 323 -0.73 -11.43 -5.72
N LEU A 324 0.01 -12.26 -6.46
CA LEU A 324 -0.26 -13.68 -6.61
C LEU A 324 0.84 -14.54 -5.96
N PRO A 325 0.50 -15.66 -5.30
CA PRO A 325 -0.86 -16.10 -4.97
C PRO A 325 -1.58 -15.12 -4.04
N LEU A 326 -2.92 -15.13 -4.06
CA LEU A 326 -3.72 -14.20 -3.26
C LEU A 326 -3.47 -14.45 -1.77
N ARG A 327 -2.96 -13.44 -1.06
CA ARG A 327 -2.70 -13.53 0.39
C ARG A 327 -3.96 -13.41 1.24
N ARG A 328 -4.98 -12.76 0.70
CA ARG A 328 -6.33 -12.70 1.27
C ARG A 328 -7.28 -13.31 0.24
N PRO A 329 -8.20 -14.20 0.64
CA PRO A 329 -9.25 -14.66 -0.26
C PRO A 329 -10.03 -13.48 -0.81
N ILE A 330 -10.57 -13.64 -2.02
CA ILE A 330 -11.53 -12.68 -2.56
C ILE A 330 -12.92 -13.14 -2.15
N TRP A 331 -13.71 -12.23 -1.58
CA TRP A 331 -15.15 -12.43 -1.38
C TRP A 331 -15.90 -11.59 -2.41
N VAL A 332 -16.72 -12.24 -3.23
CA VAL A 332 -17.56 -11.56 -4.21
C VAL A 332 -18.94 -11.35 -3.61
N ASP A 333 -19.26 -10.10 -3.30
CA ASP A 333 -20.54 -9.72 -2.73
C ASP A 333 -21.61 -9.81 -3.81
N SER A 334 -22.48 -10.82 -3.71
CA SER A 334 -23.53 -11.05 -4.68
C SER A 334 -24.67 -11.88 -4.11
N THR A 335 -25.89 -11.63 -4.62
CA THR A 335 -27.09 -12.39 -4.27
C THR A 335 -27.15 -13.78 -4.89
N SER A 336 -26.31 -14.05 -5.89
CA SER A 336 -26.14 -15.40 -6.45
C SER A 336 -24.87 -15.48 -7.29
N SER A 337 -24.29 -16.68 -7.38
CA SER A 337 -23.15 -16.94 -8.26
C SER A 337 -23.44 -16.63 -9.74
N LYS A 338 -24.69 -16.80 -10.17
CA LYS A 338 -25.12 -16.42 -11.52
C LYS A 338 -25.05 -14.92 -11.78
N ALA A 339 -25.44 -14.09 -10.81
CA ALA A 339 -25.39 -12.64 -10.94
C ALA A 339 -23.93 -12.12 -10.98
N ALA A 340 -23.03 -12.80 -10.30
CA ALA A 340 -21.59 -12.48 -10.27
C ALA A 340 -20.76 -13.18 -11.37
N LEU A 341 -21.36 -13.96 -12.28
CA LEU A 341 -20.62 -14.84 -13.20
C LEU A 341 -19.52 -14.12 -13.99
N GLY A 342 -19.77 -12.90 -14.47
CA GLY A 342 -18.75 -12.16 -15.24
C GLY A 342 -17.54 -11.74 -14.39
N LEU A 343 -17.74 -11.39 -13.12
CA LEU A 343 -16.67 -11.07 -12.18
C LEU A 343 -15.90 -12.33 -11.75
N ILE A 344 -16.63 -13.40 -11.44
CA ILE A 344 -16.05 -14.72 -11.12
C ILE A 344 -15.18 -15.19 -12.28
N SER A 345 -15.68 -15.06 -13.51
CA SER A 345 -14.96 -15.42 -14.73
C SER A 345 -13.70 -14.57 -14.91
N ALA A 346 -13.80 -13.25 -14.69
CA ALA A 346 -12.64 -12.34 -14.78
C ALA A 346 -11.52 -12.74 -13.82
N VAL A 347 -11.83 -12.94 -12.54
CA VAL A 347 -10.87 -13.38 -11.52
C VAL A 347 -10.28 -14.74 -11.90
N THR A 348 -11.13 -15.71 -12.24
CA THR A 348 -10.71 -17.08 -12.56
C THR A 348 -9.75 -17.09 -13.74
N VAL A 349 -10.12 -16.43 -14.84
CA VAL A 349 -9.30 -16.36 -16.07
C VAL A 349 -7.95 -15.70 -15.80
N ARG A 350 -7.91 -14.64 -14.98
CA ARG A 350 -6.64 -13.98 -14.64
C ARG A 350 -5.71 -14.91 -13.85
N VAL A 351 -6.23 -15.66 -12.87
CA VAL A 351 -5.42 -16.66 -12.13
C VAL A 351 -4.96 -17.80 -13.05
N MET A 352 -5.83 -18.30 -13.93
CA MET A 352 -5.48 -19.36 -14.87
C MET A 352 -4.48 -18.90 -15.95
N ALA A 353 -4.42 -17.59 -16.25
CA ALA A 353 -3.43 -17.03 -17.17
C ALA A 353 -2.10 -16.64 -16.49
N ALA A 354 -1.99 -16.79 -15.16
CA ALA A 354 -0.90 -16.22 -14.37
C ALA A 354 0.30 -17.17 -14.17
N GLY A 355 0.32 -18.37 -14.75
CA GLY A 355 1.45 -19.28 -14.55
C GLY A 355 1.31 -20.62 -15.26
N PRO A 356 2.32 -21.50 -15.15
CA PRO A 356 2.28 -22.80 -15.78
C PRO A 356 1.29 -23.74 -15.07
N MET A 357 0.55 -24.50 -15.88
CA MET A 357 -0.29 -25.62 -15.45
C MET A 357 -1.16 -25.30 -14.21
N PRO A 358 -1.98 -24.23 -14.25
CA PRO A 358 -2.82 -23.87 -13.13
C PRO A 358 -3.89 -24.94 -12.92
N LEU A 359 -4.36 -25.03 -11.68
CA LEU A 359 -5.39 -25.97 -11.26
C LEU A 359 -6.63 -25.23 -10.76
N LEU A 360 -7.80 -25.71 -11.14
CA LEU A 360 -9.08 -25.13 -10.75
C LEU A 360 -9.91 -26.16 -9.96
N ASP A 361 -10.27 -25.77 -8.74
CA ASP A 361 -11.19 -26.47 -7.86
C ASP A 361 -12.48 -25.67 -7.75
N VAL A 362 -13.64 -26.31 -7.93
CA VAL A 362 -14.93 -25.62 -7.95
C VAL A 362 -15.96 -26.39 -7.14
N VAL A 363 -16.57 -25.68 -6.18
CA VAL A 363 -17.86 -26.05 -5.59
C VAL A 363 -18.93 -25.20 -6.27
N ASP A 364 -19.86 -25.84 -6.96
CA ASP A 364 -20.98 -25.21 -7.67
C ASP A 364 -22.26 -26.03 -7.49
N LEU A 365 -22.93 -25.82 -6.37
CA LEU A 365 -24.15 -26.57 -6.02
C LEU A 365 -25.35 -26.19 -6.90
N THR A 366 -25.32 -25.01 -7.51
CA THR A 366 -26.43 -24.47 -8.31
C THR A 366 -26.26 -24.70 -9.81
N GLY A 367 -25.06 -25.09 -10.25
CA GLY A 367 -24.70 -25.21 -11.66
C GLY A 367 -24.50 -23.85 -12.34
N SER A 368 -24.40 -22.76 -11.57
CA SER A 368 -24.32 -21.40 -12.10
C SER A 368 -22.99 -21.12 -12.82
N LEU A 369 -21.94 -21.87 -12.49
CA LEU A 369 -20.59 -21.73 -13.03
C LEU A 369 -20.30 -22.69 -14.19
N THR A 370 -21.27 -23.53 -14.58
CA THR A 370 -21.15 -24.47 -15.73
C THR A 370 -20.57 -23.81 -17.00
N PRO A 371 -21.01 -22.60 -17.42
CA PRO A 371 -20.45 -21.96 -18.61
C PRO A 371 -18.94 -21.72 -18.53
N LEU A 372 -18.43 -21.41 -17.34
CA LEU A 372 -17.01 -21.18 -17.09
C LEU A 372 -16.25 -22.50 -16.98
N THR A 373 -16.79 -23.47 -16.23
CA THR A 373 -16.11 -24.76 -15.99
C THR A 373 -16.04 -25.63 -17.23
N ASP A 374 -17.05 -25.58 -18.11
CA ASP A 374 -17.00 -26.26 -19.42
C ASP A 374 -15.84 -25.75 -20.29
N ARG A 375 -15.58 -24.44 -20.27
CA ARG A 375 -14.49 -23.82 -21.03
C ARG A 375 -13.12 -24.06 -20.41
N LEU A 376 -13.05 -24.16 -19.09
CA LEU A 376 -11.81 -24.40 -18.35
C LEU A 376 -11.64 -25.87 -17.93
N ALA A 377 -12.39 -26.80 -18.53
CA ALA A 377 -12.37 -28.22 -18.18
C ALA A 377 -10.96 -28.84 -18.16
N PRO A 378 -10.01 -28.50 -19.07
CA PRO A 378 -8.64 -29.03 -19.01
C PRO A 378 -7.81 -28.60 -17.78
N MET A 379 -8.26 -27.56 -17.07
CA MET A 379 -7.60 -27.02 -15.87
C MET A 379 -8.24 -27.52 -14.57
N LEU A 380 -9.39 -28.21 -14.65
CA LEU A 380 -10.05 -28.72 -13.46
C LEU A 380 -9.18 -29.77 -12.75
N ALA A 381 -9.00 -29.59 -11.44
CA ALA A 381 -8.24 -30.47 -10.57
C ALA A 381 -9.03 -31.74 -10.14
N GLY A 382 -10.26 -31.88 -10.63
CA GLY A 382 -11.22 -32.92 -10.30
C GLY A 382 -12.61 -32.57 -10.85
N PRO A 383 -13.64 -33.41 -10.64
CA PRO A 383 -15.00 -33.05 -10.98
C PRO A 383 -15.47 -31.83 -10.18
N VAL A 384 -16.32 -31.01 -10.78
CA VAL A 384 -17.02 -29.92 -10.08
C VAL A 384 -17.90 -30.52 -8.99
N ILE A 385 -17.82 -29.99 -7.77
CA ILE A 385 -18.63 -30.46 -6.64
C ILE A 385 -20.02 -29.87 -6.74
N THR A 386 -21.00 -30.72 -6.99
CA THR A 386 -22.42 -30.34 -7.15
C THR A 386 -23.30 -30.80 -5.99
N ALA A 387 -22.74 -31.51 -5.01
CA ALA A 387 -23.45 -32.02 -3.84
C ALA A 387 -22.76 -31.60 -2.54
N HIS A 388 -23.54 -31.07 -1.58
CA HIS A 388 -23.02 -30.60 -0.30
C HIS A 388 -22.29 -31.69 0.50
N THR A 389 -22.64 -32.97 0.30
CA THR A 389 -22.01 -34.12 0.98
C THR A 389 -20.55 -34.37 0.57
N GLU A 390 -20.09 -33.76 -0.53
CA GLU A 390 -18.74 -33.96 -1.08
C GLU A 390 -17.77 -32.83 -0.68
N ILE A 391 -18.29 -31.69 -0.20
CA ILE A 391 -17.51 -30.50 0.12
C ILE A 391 -16.41 -30.80 1.16
N SER A 392 -16.79 -31.34 2.32
CA SER A 392 -15.87 -31.59 3.43
C SER A 392 -14.73 -32.55 3.06
N ALA A 393 -15.02 -33.54 2.22
CA ALA A 393 -14.01 -34.48 1.77
C ALA A 393 -12.95 -33.79 0.88
N ARG A 394 -13.38 -32.89 -0.02
CA ARG A 394 -12.45 -32.13 -0.86
C ARG A 394 -11.65 -31.11 -0.07
N LEU A 395 -12.28 -30.35 0.82
CA LEU A 395 -11.59 -29.37 1.66
C LEU A 395 -10.51 -30.03 2.52
N ARG A 396 -10.81 -31.19 3.11
CA ARG A 396 -9.82 -31.98 3.86
C ARG A 396 -8.64 -32.43 2.99
N ALA A 397 -8.92 -32.94 1.79
CA ALA A 397 -7.86 -33.33 0.86
C ALA A 397 -6.97 -32.15 0.42
N LEU A 398 -7.55 -30.96 0.27
CA LEU A 398 -6.79 -29.73 0.01
C LEU A 398 -5.95 -29.33 1.23
N ALA A 399 -6.49 -29.45 2.44
CA ALA A 399 -5.75 -29.14 3.67
C ALA A 399 -4.54 -30.06 3.86
N GLU A 400 -4.72 -31.37 3.63
CA GLU A 400 -3.63 -32.34 3.62
C GLU A 400 -2.55 -32.01 2.57
N ALA A 401 -2.95 -31.53 1.38
CA ALA A 401 -2.01 -31.10 0.35
C ALA A 401 -1.23 -29.84 0.75
N VAL A 402 -1.87 -28.88 1.43
CA VAL A 402 -1.23 -27.68 2.00
C VAL A 402 -0.19 -28.07 3.05
N ASP A 403 -0.55 -28.95 3.99
CA ASP A 403 0.39 -29.42 5.03
C ASP A 403 1.60 -30.13 4.41
N MET A 404 1.39 -31.02 3.43
CA MET A 404 2.50 -31.69 2.73
C MET A 404 3.39 -30.70 1.96
N GLY A 405 2.80 -29.72 1.28
CA GLY A 405 3.55 -28.72 0.53
C GLY A 405 4.38 -27.79 1.44
N GLU A 406 3.83 -27.36 2.57
CA GLU A 406 4.58 -26.57 3.55
C GLU A 406 5.74 -27.37 4.16
N LEU A 407 5.56 -28.65 4.48
CA LEU A 407 6.64 -29.52 4.94
C LEU A 407 7.76 -29.66 3.90
N ALA A 408 7.43 -29.76 2.61
CA ALA A 408 8.41 -29.78 1.53
C ALA A 408 9.16 -28.44 1.43
N ARG A 409 8.46 -27.31 1.62
CA ARG A 409 9.07 -25.98 1.60
C ARG A 409 10.01 -25.75 2.79
N MET A 410 9.59 -26.12 3.99
CA MET A 410 10.41 -26.02 5.22
C MET A 410 11.68 -26.87 5.16
N SER A 411 11.66 -27.97 4.40
CA SER A 411 12.84 -28.82 4.18
C SER A 411 13.75 -28.32 3.06
N GLY A 412 13.46 -27.18 2.45
CA GLY A 412 14.26 -26.56 1.38
C GLY A 412 14.15 -27.28 0.03
N VAL A 413 13.09 -28.07 -0.17
CA VAL A 413 12.87 -28.87 -1.39
C VAL A 413 12.21 -28.04 -2.50
N ALA A 414 11.53 -26.93 -2.17
CA ALA A 414 10.85 -26.06 -3.12
C ALA A 414 11.04 -24.56 -2.78
N ASP A 415 11.36 -23.76 -3.81
CA ASP A 415 11.41 -22.29 -3.74
C ASP A 415 10.11 -21.70 -4.31
N GLY A 416 9.15 -21.42 -3.41
CA GLY A 416 7.86 -20.81 -3.77
C GLY A 416 6.94 -21.70 -4.63
N PRO A 417 5.75 -21.20 -5.00
CA PRO A 417 4.79 -21.96 -5.79
C PRO A 417 5.22 -22.05 -7.26
N SER A 418 5.40 -23.27 -7.77
CA SER A 418 5.71 -23.53 -9.18
C SER A 418 4.47 -23.48 -10.09
N SER A 419 3.27 -23.47 -9.52
CA SER A 419 1.99 -23.41 -10.22
C SER A 419 0.93 -22.78 -9.30
N LEU A 420 -0.13 -22.23 -9.87
CA LEU A 420 -1.24 -21.70 -9.09
C LEU A 420 -2.39 -22.70 -9.00
N ARG A 421 -3.11 -22.67 -7.88
CA ARG A 421 -4.40 -23.35 -7.71
C ARG A 421 -5.44 -22.34 -7.25
N LEU A 422 -6.61 -22.34 -7.88
CA LEU A 422 -7.75 -21.54 -7.45
C LEU A 422 -8.86 -22.47 -6.93
N LEU A 423 -9.35 -22.21 -5.72
CA LEU A 423 -10.56 -22.81 -5.17
C LEU A 423 -11.70 -21.80 -5.23
N ILE A 424 -12.76 -22.14 -5.96
CA ILE A 424 -14.01 -21.36 -6.02
C ILE A 424 -15.06 -22.02 -5.12
N LEU A 425 -15.59 -21.23 -4.20
CA LEU A 425 -16.65 -21.62 -3.27
C LEU A 425 -17.91 -20.82 -3.61
N SER A 426 -18.81 -21.41 -4.40
CA SER A 426 -20.04 -20.74 -4.81
C SER A 426 -21.09 -20.76 -3.70
N ASP A 427 -21.95 -19.73 -3.71
CA ASP A 427 -23.15 -19.60 -2.89
C ASP A 427 -22.91 -19.84 -1.37
N PHE A 428 -21.73 -19.47 -0.89
CA PHE A 428 -21.31 -19.60 0.51
C PHE A 428 -22.12 -18.63 1.41
N PRO A 429 -22.53 -19.03 2.62
CA PRO A 429 -22.24 -20.28 3.34
C PRO A 429 -23.26 -21.41 3.09
N HIS A 430 -24.14 -21.32 2.09
CA HIS A 430 -25.19 -22.32 1.90
C HIS A 430 -24.63 -23.69 1.46
N GLY A 431 -24.94 -24.73 2.24
CA GLY A 431 -24.45 -26.09 1.99
C GLY A 431 -23.09 -26.39 2.63
N TYR A 432 -22.48 -25.42 3.31
CA TYR A 432 -21.22 -25.58 4.04
C TYR A 432 -21.51 -25.76 5.53
N SER A 433 -20.74 -26.62 6.18
CA SER A 433 -20.78 -26.78 7.64
C SER A 433 -19.80 -25.82 8.34
N ALA A 434 -19.94 -25.66 9.65
CA ALA A 434 -18.99 -24.90 10.45
C ALA A 434 -17.55 -25.48 10.40
N GLU A 435 -17.40 -26.81 10.27
CA GLU A 435 -16.09 -27.48 10.08
C GLU A 435 -15.48 -27.12 8.70
N ASP A 436 -16.33 -27.00 7.68
CA ASP A 436 -15.89 -26.55 6.35
C ASP A 436 -15.37 -25.10 6.43
N ALA A 437 -16.10 -24.20 7.11
CA ALA A 437 -15.67 -22.82 7.31
C ALA A 437 -14.31 -22.72 8.02
N GLN A 438 -14.09 -23.52 9.07
CA GLN A 438 -12.79 -23.60 9.75
C GLN A 438 -11.68 -24.13 8.83
N THR A 439 -11.99 -25.12 8.00
CA THR A 439 -11.03 -25.66 7.02
C THR A 439 -10.70 -24.62 5.96
N ILE A 440 -11.68 -23.84 5.50
CA ILE A 440 -11.47 -22.75 4.54
C ILE A 440 -10.58 -21.66 5.13
N MET A 441 -10.77 -21.29 6.41
CA MET A 441 -9.88 -20.34 7.11
C MET A 441 -8.44 -20.87 7.15
N PHE A 442 -8.24 -22.14 7.47
CA PHE A 442 -6.92 -22.78 7.43
C PHE A 442 -6.29 -22.72 6.04
N LEU A 443 -7.07 -23.02 4.99
CA LEU A 443 -6.62 -22.94 3.60
C LEU A 443 -6.30 -21.50 3.18
N ALA A 444 -7.08 -20.52 3.64
CA ALA A 444 -6.84 -19.10 3.37
C ALA A 444 -5.53 -18.62 3.99
N GLU A 445 -5.22 -19.06 5.21
CA GLU A 445 -4.01 -18.66 5.93
C GLU A 445 -2.74 -19.32 5.36
N ARG A 446 -2.81 -20.63 5.06
CA ARG A 446 -1.61 -21.42 4.71
C ARG A 446 -1.48 -21.77 3.23
N GLY A 447 -2.59 -21.83 2.52
CA GLY A 447 -2.65 -22.17 1.10
C GLY A 447 -1.76 -21.31 0.19
N PRO A 448 -1.64 -19.98 0.41
CA PRO A 448 -0.81 -19.13 -0.44
C PRO A 448 0.66 -19.57 -0.49
N GLY A 449 1.18 -20.19 0.59
CA GLY A 449 2.56 -20.71 0.63
C GLY A 449 2.86 -21.77 -0.43
N ILE A 450 1.82 -22.47 -0.91
CA ILE A 450 1.91 -23.52 -1.93
C ILE A 450 1.16 -23.18 -3.22
N GLY A 451 0.74 -21.92 -3.40
CA GLY A 451 0.09 -21.46 -4.62
C GLY A 451 -1.43 -21.53 -4.62
N LEU A 452 -2.07 -21.92 -3.51
CA LEU A 452 -3.54 -21.97 -3.40
C LEU A 452 -4.10 -20.57 -3.10
N SER A 453 -5.02 -20.11 -3.94
CA SER A 453 -5.83 -18.91 -3.78
C SER A 453 -7.31 -19.29 -3.67
N ILE A 454 -8.10 -18.49 -2.98
CA ILE A 454 -9.53 -18.78 -2.73
C ILE A 454 -10.39 -17.61 -3.22
N LEU A 455 -11.47 -17.97 -3.92
CA LEU A 455 -12.55 -17.09 -4.34
C LEU A 455 -13.85 -17.59 -3.70
N ILE A 456 -14.47 -16.76 -2.87
CA ILE A 456 -15.74 -17.03 -2.21
C ILE A 456 -16.80 -16.16 -2.86
N VAL A 457 -18.00 -16.73 -3.10
CA VAL A 457 -19.14 -15.98 -3.61
C VAL A 457 -20.28 -16.14 -2.63
N GLY A 458 -20.80 -15.03 -2.12
CA GLY A 458 -21.87 -15.03 -1.14
C GLY A 458 -22.42 -13.63 -0.91
N GLU A 459 -23.56 -13.55 -0.24
CA GLU A 459 -24.09 -12.26 0.20
C GLU A 459 -23.21 -11.68 1.32
N ASP A 460 -23.00 -10.37 1.32
CA ASP A 460 -22.46 -9.64 2.47
C ASP A 460 -23.56 -9.53 3.53
N GLU A 461 -23.85 -10.65 4.18
CA GLU A 461 -24.64 -10.63 5.38
C GLU A 461 -23.70 -10.32 6.53
N SER A 462 -23.49 -9.03 6.78
CA SER A 462 -22.77 -8.44 7.92
C SER A 462 -23.35 -8.82 9.31
N ASN A 463 -24.09 -9.93 9.37
CA ASN A 463 -24.79 -10.48 10.52
C ASN A 463 -24.88 -12.02 10.44
N PHE A 464 -23.84 -12.69 9.91
CA PHE A 464 -23.75 -14.15 9.98
C PHE A 464 -23.88 -14.61 11.45
N ALA A 465 -24.79 -15.56 11.71
CA ALA A 465 -24.97 -16.12 13.05
C ALA A 465 -23.78 -16.99 13.50
N GLU A 466 -22.96 -17.45 12.56
CA GLU A 466 -21.79 -18.29 12.82
C GLU A 466 -20.50 -17.45 12.84
N GLU A 467 -19.78 -17.51 13.96
CA GLU A 467 -18.55 -16.75 14.21
C GLU A 467 -17.42 -17.05 13.21
N SER A 468 -17.29 -18.30 12.76
CA SER A 468 -16.27 -18.71 11.78
C SER A 468 -16.52 -18.11 10.39
N VAL A 469 -17.79 -18.01 9.99
CA VAL A 469 -18.19 -17.40 8.70
C VAL A 469 -17.93 -15.89 8.74
N ALA A 470 -18.28 -15.24 9.84
CA ALA A 470 -17.99 -13.82 10.05
C ALA A 470 -16.49 -13.53 10.02
N ALA A 471 -15.69 -14.28 10.78
CA ALA A 471 -14.23 -14.13 10.81
C ALA A 471 -13.59 -14.38 9.44
N LEU A 472 -14.10 -15.36 8.68
CA LEU A 472 -13.65 -15.61 7.32
C LEU A 472 -13.96 -14.44 6.39
N SER A 473 -15.21 -13.92 6.43
CA SER A 473 -15.63 -12.76 5.64
C SER A 473 -14.75 -11.54 5.92
N GLU A 474 -14.56 -11.16 7.19
CA GLU A 474 -13.68 -10.05 7.60
C GLU A 474 -12.23 -10.22 7.11
N GLY A 475 -11.75 -11.46 7.04
CA GLY A 475 -10.43 -11.81 6.52
C GLY A 475 -10.28 -11.63 5.01
N CYS A 476 -11.36 -11.50 4.26
CA CYS A 476 -11.34 -11.43 2.79
C CYS A 476 -11.17 -10.01 2.23
N GLN A 477 -10.71 -9.94 0.98
CA GLN A 477 -10.84 -8.76 0.13
C GLN A 477 -12.21 -8.81 -0.56
N HIS A 478 -13.09 -7.87 -0.23
CA HIS A 478 -14.41 -7.79 -0.84
C HIS A 478 -14.38 -7.14 -2.22
N LEU A 479 -15.14 -7.70 -3.16
CA LEU A 479 -15.44 -7.17 -4.49
C LEU A 479 -16.94 -7.20 -4.73
N SER A 480 -17.53 -6.04 -5.03
CA SER A 480 -18.96 -5.97 -5.30
C SER A 480 -19.28 -6.40 -6.73
N ALA A 481 -20.17 -7.39 -6.88
CA ALA A 481 -20.76 -7.70 -8.20
C ALA A 481 -21.78 -6.64 -8.65
N ALA A 482 -22.24 -5.77 -7.75
CA ALA A 482 -23.20 -4.72 -8.04
C ALA A 482 -22.59 -3.48 -8.72
N GLY A 483 -21.25 -3.43 -8.84
CA GLY A 483 -20.54 -2.41 -9.62
C GLY A 483 -19.45 -1.70 -8.82
N GLN A 484 -19.38 -0.38 -8.99
CA GLN A 484 -18.30 0.45 -8.48
C GLN A 484 -18.36 0.59 -6.96
N THR A 485 -17.22 0.46 -6.29
CA THR A 485 -17.05 0.69 -4.85
C THR A 485 -16.04 1.81 -4.59
N GLU A 486 -15.89 2.20 -3.34
CA GLU A 486 -14.89 3.17 -2.90
C GLU A 486 -13.72 2.45 -2.25
N VAL A 487 -12.50 2.87 -2.57
CA VAL A 487 -11.26 2.38 -1.97
C VAL A 487 -10.34 3.55 -1.66
N HIS A 488 -9.47 3.39 -0.68
CA HIS A 488 -8.45 4.38 -0.35
C HIS A 488 -7.07 3.85 -0.73
N ASP A 489 -6.25 4.70 -1.36
CA ASP A 489 -4.86 4.31 -1.64
C ASP A 489 -4.00 4.28 -0.36
N PRO A 490 -2.96 3.44 -0.32
CA PRO A 490 -2.16 3.26 0.88
C PRO A 490 -1.21 4.44 1.19
N TRP A 491 -0.91 5.31 0.22
CA TRP A 491 0.12 6.35 0.37
C TRP A 491 -0.44 7.67 0.89
N THR A 492 -1.56 8.10 0.34
CA THR A 492 -2.18 9.41 0.59
C THR A 492 -3.54 9.28 1.24
N ARG A 493 -4.09 8.05 1.35
CA ARG A 493 -5.46 7.77 1.80
C ARG A 493 -6.53 8.46 0.95
N THR A 494 -6.16 8.91 -0.24
CA THR A 494 -7.08 9.56 -1.15
C THR A 494 -8.11 8.54 -1.61
N GLN A 495 -9.36 8.97 -1.67
CA GLN A 495 -10.46 8.13 -2.12
C GLN A 495 -10.42 7.97 -3.65
N TRP A 496 -10.59 6.73 -4.09
CA TRP A 496 -10.74 6.32 -5.48
C TRP A 496 -12.04 5.55 -5.64
N HIS A 497 -12.61 5.67 -6.83
CA HIS A 497 -13.65 4.76 -7.25
C HIS A 497 -13.02 3.53 -7.91
N PHE A 498 -13.34 2.36 -7.39
CA PHE A 498 -12.90 1.09 -7.92
C PHE A 498 -14.02 0.43 -8.73
N THR A 499 -13.74 0.09 -9.98
CA THR A 499 -14.63 -0.72 -10.81
C THR A 499 -13.97 -2.08 -11.05
N PRO A 500 -14.55 -3.19 -10.57
CA PRO A 500 -13.97 -4.50 -10.79
C PRO A 500 -14.01 -4.87 -12.28
N ASP A 501 -13.00 -5.61 -12.73
CA ASP A 501 -12.99 -6.19 -14.07
C ASP A 501 -14.09 -7.25 -14.16
N VAL A 502 -14.87 -7.19 -15.23
CA VAL A 502 -15.92 -8.17 -15.54
C VAL A 502 -15.67 -8.69 -16.95
N LEU A 503 -15.76 -10.01 -17.13
CA LEU A 503 -15.81 -10.61 -18.46
C LEU A 503 -17.26 -10.67 -18.91
N ASP A 504 -17.58 -9.85 -19.92
CA ASP A 504 -18.84 -9.96 -20.63
C ASP A 504 -18.78 -11.15 -21.63
N PRO A 505 -19.92 -11.74 -22.03
CA PRO A 505 -19.95 -12.93 -22.88
C PRO A 505 -19.23 -12.77 -24.25
N ILE A 506 -19.17 -11.55 -24.79
CA ILE A 506 -18.53 -11.28 -26.08
C ILE A 506 -17.01 -11.30 -25.91
N SER A 507 -16.51 -10.58 -24.91
CA SER A 507 -15.08 -10.58 -24.57
C SER A 507 -14.60 -11.96 -24.13
N GLU A 508 -15.40 -12.66 -23.31
CA GLU A 508 -15.12 -13.98 -22.75
C GLU A 508 -14.71 -14.99 -23.83
N SER A 509 -15.45 -15.08 -24.94
CA SER A 509 -15.14 -16.05 -26.00
C SER A 509 -13.76 -15.84 -26.62
N ARG A 510 -13.37 -14.59 -26.84
CA ARG A 510 -12.04 -14.23 -27.37
C ARG A 510 -10.96 -14.48 -26.33
N ILE A 511 -11.20 -14.06 -25.09
CA ILE A 511 -10.23 -14.18 -23.99
C ILE A 511 -9.97 -15.65 -23.66
N LEU A 512 -11.00 -16.49 -23.61
CA LEU A 512 -10.85 -17.92 -23.29
C LEU A 512 -10.20 -18.73 -24.41
N ALA A 513 -10.20 -18.23 -25.65
CA ALA A 513 -9.55 -18.91 -26.78
C ALA A 513 -8.03 -19.09 -26.58
N VAL A 514 -7.41 -18.32 -25.67
CA VAL A 514 -6.00 -18.50 -25.30
C VAL A 514 -5.71 -19.83 -24.61
N PHE A 515 -6.74 -20.47 -24.04
CA PHE A 515 -6.65 -21.75 -23.34
C PHE A 515 -7.04 -22.95 -24.22
N ASP A 516 -7.58 -22.70 -25.41
CA ASP A 516 -7.90 -23.76 -26.36
C ASP A 516 -6.59 -24.43 -26.80
N ARG A 517 -6.43 -25.73 -26.50
CA ARG A 517 -5.29 -26.50 -26.97
C ARG A 517 -5.40 -26.66 -28.49
N THR A 518 -4.40 -26.17 -29.24
CA THR A 518 -4.21 -26.55 -30.65
C THR A 518 -3.75 -27.98 -30.79
#